data_AF-A0A925K0M2-F1
#
_entry.id   AF-A0A925K0M2-F1
#
_cell.length_a   1.000
_cell.length_b   1.000
_cell.length_c   1.000
_cell.angle_alpha   90.00
_cell.angle_beta   90.00
_cell.angle_gamma   90.00
#
_symmetry.space_group_name_H-M   'P 1'
#
loop_
_entity.id
_entity.type
_entity.pdbx_description
1 polymer ?
#
loop_
_entity_poly.entity_id
_entity_poly.type
_entity_poly.pdbx_seq_one_letter_code
_entity_poly.pdbx_strand_id
1 'polypeptide(L)'
;IAGARVPQYVPATPSFLDVSDDTTLDFIEGSQSLFPDAVRGGNFRPDAYATRLTTAVVLVRAAGLQQEAESKAGAFLSYTDAQSIPWALRGYVQVAVSRGLISSAQQFSPAGALTRAELARGVATIVRMNIE
;
A
#
# COMPACT_ATOMS: atom_id res chain seq x y z
N ILE A 1 -23.90 11.73 -25.22
CA ILE A 1 -23.56 11.80 -23.78
C ILE A 1 -22.05 12.00 -23.71
N ALA A 2 -21.62 13.23 -23.42
CA ALA A 2 -20.20 13.59 -23.37
C ALA A 2 -19.55 12.92 -22.16
N GLY A 3 -18.66 11.96 -22.40
CA GLY A 3 -17.86 11.36 -21.34
C GLY A 3 -16.93 12.41 -20.77
N ALA A 4 -17.17 12.81 -19.52
CA ALA A 4 -16.24 13.63 -18.76
C ALA A 4 -14.92 12.86 -18.65
N ARG A 5 -13.95 13.22 -19.50
CA ARG A 5 -12.56 12.83 -19.29
C ARG A 5 -12.12 13.60 -18.06
N VAL A 6 -12.10 12.93 -16.90
CA VAL A 6 -11.36 13.44 -15.75
C VAL A 6 -9.94 13.72 -16.27
N PRO A 7 -9.42 14.95 -16.19
CA PRO A 7 -8.05 15.22 -16.56
C PRO A 7 -7.16 14.39 -15.63
N GLN A 8 -6.68 13.24 -16.10
CA GLN A 8 -5.62 12.53 -15.40
C GLN A 8 -4.40 13.43 -15.49
N TYR A 9 -3.86 13.79 -14.33
CA TYR A 9 -2.61 14.53 -14.26
C TYR A 9 -1.51 13.59 -14.77
N VAL A 10 -1.08 13.82 -16.02
CA VAL A 10 0.11 13.18 -16.59
C VAL A 10 1.24 14.17 -16.44
N PRO A 11 2.21 13.95 -15.53
CA PRO A 11 3.39 14.80 -15.52
C PRO A 11 4.11 14.63 -16.87
N ALA A 12 4.53 15.75 -17.48
CA ALA A 12 5.24 15.73 -18.76
C ALA A 12 6.60 14.98 -18.69
N THR A 13 7.04 14.63 -17.48
CA THR A 13 8.27 13.89 -17.20
C THR A 13 7.98 12.80 -16.17
N PRO A 14 8.37 11.54 -16.42
CA PRO A 14 8.17 10.43 -15.47
C PRO A 14 8.92 10.68 -14.16
N SER A 15 8.29 10.40 -13.02
CA SER A 15 8.92 10.52 -11.69
C SER A 15 9.88 9.36 -11.39
N PHE A 16 9.81 8.27 -12.15
CA PHE A 16 10.60 7.05 -11.98
C PHE A 16 11.34 6.69 -13.26
N LEU A 17 12.57 6.19 -13.13
CA LEU A 17 13.48 5.93 -14.25
C LEU A 17 13.09 4.70 -15.09
N ASP A 18 12.35 3.76 -14.49
CA ASP A 18 11.94 2.49 -15.07
C ASP A 18 10.46 2.47 -15.49
N VAL A 19 9.82 3.63 -15.53
CA VAL A 19 8.43 3.80 -15.98
C VAL A 19 8.42 4.79 -17.14
N SER A 20 8.19 4.29 -18.35
CA SER A 20 8.30 5.10 -19.57
C SER A 20 7.10 5.00 -20.51
N ASP A 21 6.17 4.06 -20.27
CA ASP A 21 4.95 3.92 -21.07
C ASP A 21 3.78 4.69 -20.43
N ASP A 22 3.00 5.37 -21.27
CA ASP A 22 1.88 6.22 -20.85
C ASP A 22 0.88 5.47 -19.95
N THR A 23 0.58 4.22 -20.28
CA THR A 23 -0.41 3.43 -19.53
C THR A 23 0.01 3.13 -18.09
N THR A 24 1.30 2.85 -17.89
CA THR A 24 1.84 2.54 -16.56
C THR A 24 2.13 3.80 -15.77
N LEU A 25 2.48 4.90 -16.44
CA LEU A 25 2.64 6.22 -15.83
C LEU A 25 1.36 6.70 -15.14
N ASP A 26 0.21 6.60 -15.80
CA ASP A 26 -1.04 7.16 -15.29
C ASP A 26 -1.40 6.68 -13.88
N PHE A 27 -1.35 5.37 -13.63
CA PHE A 27 -1.71 4.82 -12.32
C PHE A 27 -0.57 4.86 -11.31
N ILE A 28 0.69 4.82 -11.75
CA ILE A 28 1.84 4.94 -10.84
C ILE A 28 1.92 6.36 -10.28
N GLU A 29 1.85 7.38 -11.14
CA GLU A 29 1.96 8.77 -10.70
C GLU A 29 0.81 9.14 -9.75
N GLY A 30 -0.39 8.63 -10.01
CA GLY A 30 -1.57 8.84 -9.16
C GLY A 30 -1.54 8.09 -7.82
N SER A 31 -0.75 7.02 -7.69
CA SER A 31 -0.72 6.17 -6.50
C SER A 31 0.62 6.15 -5.76
N GLN A 32 1.66 6.79 -6.29
CA GLN A 32 3.02 6.74 -5.75
C GLN A 32 3.12 7.11 -4.27
N SER A 33 2.31 8.05 -3.78
CA SER A 33 2.28 8.47 -2.37
C SER A 33 1.83 7.36 -1.41
N LEU A 34 1.14 6.34 -1.92
CA LEU A 34 0.70 5.19 -1.14
C LEU A 34 1.83 4.18 -0.91
N PHE A 35 2.85 4.16 -1.76
CA PHE A 35 3.95 3.20 -1.68
C PHE A 35 5.04 3.70 -0.71
N PRO A 36 5.44 2.91 0.31
CA PRO A 36 6.48 3.30 1.25
C PRO A 36 7.90 3.30 0.67
N ASP A 37 8.10 2.57 -0.42
CA ASP A 37 9.38 2.32 -1.08
C ASP A 37 9.54 3.06 -2.42
N ALA A 38 8.52 3.83 -2.83
CA ALA A 38 8.59 4.68 -4.02
C ALA A 38 9.40 5.95 -3.73
N VAL A 39 10.58 6.06 -4.35
CA VAL A 39 11.47 7.23 -4.24
C VAL A 39 11.56 7.91 -5.60
N ARG A 40 11.19 9.20 -5.67
CA ARG A 40 11.28 10.00 -6.90
C ARG A 40 12.72 10.07 -7.41
N GLY A 41 12.90 9.88 -8.71
CA GLY A 41 14.21 9.78 -9.36
C GLY A 41 14.88 8.41 -9.20
N GLY A 42 14.24 7.46 -8.51
CA GLY A 42 14.62 6.05 -8.45
C GLY A 42 13.77 5.18 -9.37
N ASN A 43 13.79 3.87 -9.08
CA ASN A 43 12.99 2.87 -9.78
C ASN A 43 11.72 2.55 -8.98
N PHE A 44 10.57 2.52 -9.64
CA PHE A 44 9.30 2.08 -9.05
C PHE A 44 9.18 0.55 -9.00
N ARG A 45 9.74 -0.14 -10.00
CA ARG A 45 9.69 -1.61 -10.18
C ARG A 45 8.27 -2.14 -10.45
N PRO A 46 7.61 -1.71 -11.54
CA PRO A 46 6.21 -2.07 -11.82
C PRO A 46 5.95 -3.58 -11.96
N ASP A 47 6.93 -4.34 -12.43
CA ASP A 47 6.81 -5.79 -12.63
C ASP A 47 7.20 -6.62 -11.38
N ALA A 48 7.66 -5.96 -10.30
CA ALA A 48 8.04 -6.65 -9.08
C ALA A 48 6.80 -7.02 -8.24
N TYR A 49 6.85 -8.18 -7.58
CA TYR A 49 5.82 -8.55 -6.64
C TYR A 49 5.80 -7.60 -5.43
N ALA A 50 4.61 -7.10 -5.09
CA ALA A 50 4.41 -6.36 -3.86
C ALA A 50 4.53 -7.30 -2.66
N THR A 51 5.36 -6.92 -1.68
CA THR A 51 5.45 -7.66 -0.42
C THR A 51 4.19 -7.46 0.41
N ARG A 52 3.96 -8.38 1.33
CA ARG A 52 2.87 -8.31 2.30
C ARG A 52 2.96 -7.07 3.18
N LEU A 53 4.17 -6.65 3.57
CA LEU A 53 4.39 -5.40 4.31
C LEU A 53 4.05 -4.17 3.47
N THR A 54 4.55 -4.09 2.23
CA THR A 54 4.22 -3.00 1.29
C THR A 54 2.70 -2.90 1.11
N THR A 55 2.04 -4.04 0.92
CA THR A 55 0.59 -4.11 0.75
C THR A 55 -0.16 -3.65 2.00
N ALA A 56 0.31 -3.98 3.20
CA ALA A 56 -0.27 -3.49 4.45
C ALA A 56 -0.25 -1.96 4.53
N VAL A 57 0.90 -1.36 4.20
CA VAL A 57 1.07 0.09 4.21
C VAL A 57 0.15 0.75 3.18
N VAL A 58 0.16 0.24 1.94
CA VAL A 58 -0.66 0.77 0.84
C VAL A 58 -2.15 0.70 1.18
N LEU A 59 -2.64 -0.43 1.71
CA LEU A 59 -4.05 -0.59 2.10
C LEU A 59 -4.46 0.38 3.21
N VAL A 60 -3.60 0.58 4.21
CA VAL A 60 -3.86 1.52 5.31
C VAL A 60 -3.89 2.97 4.81
N ARG A 61 -2.96 3.35 3.92
CA ARG A 61 -2.96 4.69 3.30
C ARG A 61 -4.18 4.89 2.40
N ALA A 62 -4.52 3.90 1.58
CA ALA A 62 -5.70 3.93 0.72
C ALA A 62 -7.02 4.01 1.52
N ALA A 63 -7.05 3.47 2.74
CA ALA A 63 -8.16 3.59 3.66
C ALA A 63 -8.23 4.94 4.41
N GLY A 64 -7.29 5.87 4.17
CA GLY A 64 -7.22 7.15 4.88
C GLY A 64 -6.75 7.05 6.34
N LEU A 65 -6.16 5.91 6.73
CA LEU A 65 -5.80 5.60 8.12
C LEU A 65 -4.32 5.87 8.43
N GLN A 66 -3.64 6.64 7.58
CA GLN A 66 -2.21 6.94 7.71
C GLN A 66 -1.86 7.57 9.06
N GLN A 67 -2.60 8.60 9.48
CA GLN A 67 -2.31 9.31 10.73
C GLN A 67 -2.43 8.40 11.96
N GLU A 68 -3.43 7.52 11.98
CA GLU A 68 -3.58 6.53 13.05
C GLU A 68 -2.38 5.57 13.07
N ALA A 69 -1.98 5.05 11.91
CA ALA A 69 -0.84 4.15 11.82
C ALA A 69 0.47 4.81 12.25
N GLU A 70 0.70 6.07 11.86
CA GLU A 70 1.88 6.84 12.24
C GLU A 70 1.92 7.15 13.74
N SER A 71 0.78 7.45 14.36
CA SER A 71 0.69 7.63 15.83
C SER A 71 1.04 6.35 16.61
N LYS A 72 0.97 5.19 15.94
CA LYS A 72 1.31 3.86 16.49
C LYS A 72 2.68 3.37 15.98
N ALA A 73 3.53 4.26 15.47
CA ALA A 73 4.90 3.89 15.09
C ALA A 73 5.61 3.21 16.27
N GLY A 74 6.34 2.13 15.99
CA GLY A 74 6.99 1.34 17.04
C GLY A 74 6.06 0.46 17.88
N ALA A 75 4.78 0.33 17.52
CA ALA A 75 3.85 -0.54 18.21
C ALA A 75 4.41 -1.94 18.48
N PHE A 76 4.10 -2.47 19.66
CA PHE A 76 4.38 -3.86 19.97
C PHE A 76 3.49 -4.76 19.10
N LEU A 77 4.12 -5.68 18.39
CA LEU A 77 3.45 -6.66 17.54
C LEU A 77 3.71 -8.05 18.11
N SER A 78 2.64 -8.81 18.37
CA SER A 78 2.70 -10.17 18.92
C SER A 78 3.05 -11.24 17.87
N TYR A 79 3.87 -10.89 16.87
CA TYR A 79 4.35 -11.81 15.85
C TYR A 79 5.75 -12.31 16.18
N THR A 80 6.02 -13.58 15.89
CA THR A 80 7.35 -14.15 16.12
C THR A 80 8.43 -13.54 15.22
N ASP A 81 8.04 -12.96 14.09
CA ASP A 81 8.88 -12.26 13.13
C ASP A 81 8.74 -10.73 13.17
N ALA A 82 8.21 -10.17 14.27
CA ALA A 82 8.03 -8.72 14.42
C ALA A 82 9.33 -7.90 14.28
N GLN A 83 10.50 -8.52 14.54
CA GLN A 83 11.80 -7.88 14.35
C GLN A 83 12.15 -7.63 12.87
N SER A 84 11.57 -8.40 11.96
CA SER A 84 11.72 -8.21 10.50
C SER A 84 10.88 -7.06 9.96
N ILE A 85 10.03 -6.45 10.80
CA ILE A 85 9.20 -5.30 10.45
C ILE A 85 9.90 -4.02 10.92
N PRO A 86 10.24 -3.09 10.01
CA PRO A 86 10.84 -1.80 10.36
C PRO A 86 10.00 -1.07 11.41
N TRP A 87 10.67 -0.46 12.39
CA TRP A 87 10.03 0.18 13.54
C TRP A 87 8.93 1.17 13.13
N ALA A 88 9.20 2.02 12.13
CA ALA A 88 8.26 3.03 11.63
C ALA A 88 7.01 2.43 10.97
N LEU A 89 7.09 1.20 10.46
CA LEU A 89 5.99 0.52 9.77
C LEU A 89 5.17 -0.38 10.69
N ARG A 90 5.56 -0.56 11.95
CA ARG A 90 4.83 -1.44 12.89
C ARG A 90 3.41 -0.96 13.15
N GLY A 91 3.18 0.35 13.22
CA GLY A 91 1.85 0.92 13.37
C GLY A 91 0.93 0.62 12.20
N TYR A 92 1.47 0.61 10.97
CA TYR A 92 0.72 0.22 9.77
C TYR A 92 0.29 -1.25 9.82
N VAL A 93 1.19 -2.13 10.26
CA VAL A 93 0.85 -3.55 10.44
C VAL A 93 -0.24 -3.73 11.49
N GLN A 94 -0.12 -3.04 12.64
CA GLN A 94 -1.13 -3.10 13.70
C GLN A 94 -2.51 -2.63 13.18
N VAL A 95 -2.57 -1.47 12.54
CA VAL A 95 -3.83 -0.91 11.99
C VAL A 95 -4.40 -1.82 10.91
N ALA A 96 -3.58 -2.31 9.97
CA ALA A 96 -4.04 -3.21 8.91
C ALA A 96 -4.74 -4.45 9.46
N VAL A 97 -4.19 -5.03 10.54
CA VAL A 97 -4.74 -6.23 11.16
C VAL A 97 -5.97 -5.89 12.00
N SER A 98 -5.93 -4.83 12.82
CA SER A 98 -7.06 -4.41 13.64
C SER A 98 -8.29 -4.01 12.83
N ARG A 99 -8.09 -3.43 11.63
CA ARG A 99 -9.16 -3.04 10.71
C ARG A 99 -9.58 -4.16 9.76
N GLY A 100 -8.98 -5.35 9.86
CA GLY A 100 -9.30 -6.50 9.01
C GLY A 100 -8.85 -6.39 7.55
N LEU A 101 -7.97 -5.43 7.24
CA LEU A 101 -7.39 -5.22 5.91
C LEU A 101 -6.45 -6.36 5.52
N ILE A 102 -5.72 -6.92 6.50
CA ILE A 102 -4.87 -8.10 6.34
C ILE A 102 -5.16 -9.07 7.49
N SER A 103 -5.17 -10.36 7.19
CA SER A 103 -5.31 -11.44 8.18
C SER A 103 -3.99 -12.14 8.37
N SER A 104 -3.50 -12.29 9.60
CA SER A 104 -2.23 -12.96 9.93
C SER A 104 -2.44 -14.01 11.04
N ALA A 105 -1.57 -15.01 11.09
CA ALA A 105 -1.52 -15.97 12.20
C ALA A 105 -0.39 -15.59 13.17
N GLN A 106 0.40 -16.57 13.62
CA GLN A 106 1.50 -16.39 14.57
C GLN A 106 2.72 -15.64 13.97
N GLN A 107 2.85 -15.66 12.64
CA GLN A 107 3.83 -14.90 11.86
C GLN A 107 3.11 -13.91 10.94
N PHE A 108 3.73 -12.75 10.72
CA PHE A 108 3.24 -11.77 9.77
C PHE A 108 3.76 -12.01 8.35
N SER A 109 4.99 -12.50 8.20
CA SER A 109 5.70 -12.76 6.95
C SER A 109 5.86 -11.50 6.07
N PRO A 110 6.60 -10.46 6.53
CA PRO A 110 6.62 -9.15 5.87
C PRO A 110 7.12 -9.18 4.42
N ALA A 111 8.11 -10.02 4.12
CA ALA A 111 8.66 -10.20 2.77
C ALA A 111 7.86 -11.20 1.91
N GLY A 112 6.89 -11.90 2.49
CA GLY A 112 6.07 -12.86 1.76
C GLY A 112 5.14 -12.19 0.77
N ALA A 113 4.69 -12.94 -0.23
CA ALA A 113 3.62 -12.49 -1.13
C ALA A 113 2.25 -12.57 -0.45
N LEU A 114 1.32 -11.73 -0.86
CA LEU A 114 -0.08 -11.82 -0.48
C LEU A 114 -0.85 -12.64 -1.52
N THR A 115 -1.80 -13.47 -1.10
CA THR A 115 -2.70 -14.13 -2.06
C THR A 115 -3.70 -13.13 -2.65
N ARG A 116 -4.20 -13.42 -3.86
CA ARG A 116 -5.27 -12.62 -4.51
C ARG A 116 -6.51 -12.51 -3.63
N ALA A 117 -6.85 -13.56 -2.88
CA ALA A 117 -8.00 -13.59 -1.98
C ALA A 117 -7.82 -12.67 -0.77
N GLU A 118 -6.63 -12.66 -0.16
CA GLU A 118 -6.31 -11.74 0.93
C GLU A 118 -6.32 -10.28 0.45
N LEU A 119 -5.80 -10.00 -0.75
CA LEU A 119 -5.83 -8.66 -1.33
C LEU A 119 -7.26 -8.21 -1.57
N ALA A 120 -8.08 -9.08 -2.18
CA ALA A 120 -9.49 -8.81 -2.43
C ALA A 120 -10.26 -8.53 -1.14
N ARG A 121 -9.97 -9.27 -0.05
CA ARG A 121 -10.55 -9.00 1.27
C ARG A 121 -10.21 -7.59 1.77
N GLY A 122 -8.94 -7.20 1.68
CA GLY A 122 -8.50 -5.88 2.09
C GLY A 122 -9.22 -4.77 1.33
N VAL A 123 -9.25 -4.87 0.00
CA VAL A 123 -9.95 -3.91 -0.87
C VAL A 123 -11.47 -3.89 -0.58
N ALA A 124 -12.11 -5.04 -0.45
CA ALA A 124 -13.54 -5.11 -0.12
C ALA A 124 -13.87 -4.47 1.23
N THR A 125 -12.96 -4.61 2.20
CA THR A 125 -13.09 -3.96 3.52
C THR A 125 -13.05 -2.44 3.39
N ILE A 126 -12.13 -1.90 2.57
CA ILE A 126 -12.05 -0.45 2.29
C ILE A 126 -13.33 0.03 1.62
N VAL A 127 -13.81 -0.67 0.59
CA VAL A 127 -15.05 -0.29 -0.10
C VAL A 127 -16.22 -0.22 0.87
N ARG A 128 -16.35 -1.19 1.79
CA ARG A 128 -17.41 -1.18 2.80
C ARG A 128 -17.31 -0.02 3.78
N MET A 129 -16.09 0.40 4.15
CA MET A 129 -15.87 1.54 5.05
C MET A 129 -16.30 2.88 4.47
N ASN A 130 -16.37 3.02 3.14
CA ASN A 130 -16.73 4.27 2.47
C ASN A 130 -18.24 4.42 2.20
N ILE A 131 -19.04 3.41 2.55
CA ILE A 131 -20.49 3.38 2.29
C ILE A 131 -21.30 3.68 3.56
N GLU A 132 -20.67 3.65 4.74
CA GLU A 132 -21.24 4.04 6.04
C GLU A 132 -20.90 5.49 6.39
#